data_AF-X0QCD4-F1
#
_entry.id   AF-X0QCD4-F1
#
_cell.length_a   1.000
_cell.length_b   1.000
_cell.length_c   1.000
_cell.angle_alpha   90.00
_cell.angle_beta   90.00
_cell.angle_gamma   90.00
#
_symmetry.space_group_name_H-M   'P 1'
#
loop_
_entity.id
_entity.type
_entity.pdbx_description
1 polymer ?
#
loop_
_entity_poly.entity_id
_entity_poly.type
_entity_poly.pdbx_seq_one_letter_code
_entity_poly.pdbx_strand_id
1 'polypeptide(L)'
;MSESFAERLRHLFDTVHPKGRGPYSQAEVVEAIRAAGGNMTPGYMSQLLSGKRSSPSWTTLRDICRVFAVPMDYFNDDDVYEEIKGYIAYIQGLRDAEDQNIAARTYFPFRRPE
;
A
#
# COMPACT_ATOMS: atom_id res chain seq x y z
N MET A 1 20.84 -7.56 2.69
CA MET A 1 20.20 -7.51 4.02
C MET A 1 18.72 -7.66 3.76
N SER A 2 18.08 -8.66 4.35
CA SER A 2 16.65 -8.89 4.18
C SER A 2 15.88 -7.71 4.78
N GLU A 3 15.02 -7.09 3.98
CA GLU A 3 14.23 -5.92 4.39
C GLU A 3 13.21 -6.34 5.44
N SER A 4 13.09 -5.54 6.51
CA SER A 4 12.16 -5.84 7.59
C SER A 4 10.70 -5.72 7.13
N PHE A 5 9.78 -6.40 7.82
CA PHE A 5 8.33 -6.27 7.58
C PHE A 5 7.89 -4.80 7.49
N ALA A 6 8.42 -3.96 8.36
CA ALA A 6 8.11 -2.53 8.40
C ALA A 6 8.58 -1.80 7.13
N GLU A 7 9.74 -2.16 6.60
CA GLU A 7 10.28 -1.59 5.36
C GLU A 7 9.47 -2.05 4.15
N ARG A 8 9.19 -3.36 4.03
CA ARG A 8 8.34 -3.90 2.97
C ARG A 8 6.94 -3.28 2.99
N LEU A 9 6.37 -3.04 4.18
CA LEU A 9 5.08 -2.38 4.33
C LEU A 9 5.14 -0.90 3.93
N ARG A 10 6.16 -0.15 4.38
CA ARG A 10 6.36 1.25 3.97
C ARG A 10 6.48 1.37 2.45
N HIS A 11 7.19 0.45 1.81
CA HIS A 11 7.31 0.42 0.36
C HIS A 11 5.93 0.34 -0.33
N LEU A 12 5.03 -0.51 0.16
CA LEU A 12 3.66 -0.60 -0.39
C LEU A 12 2.87 0.69 -0.21
N PHE A 13 2.99 1.35 0.95
CA PHE A 13 2.32 2.62 1.21
C PHE A 13 2.77 3.74 0.24
N ASP A 14 4.06 3.76 -0.09
CA ASP A 14 4.68 4.76 -0.96
C ASP A 14 4.39 4.49 -2.44
N THR A 15 4.42 3.22 -2.86
CA THR A 15 4.40 2.84 -4.28
C THR A 15 3.04 2.36 -4.78
N VAL A 16 2.19 1.79 -3.94
CA VAL A 16 0.90 1.25 -4.34
C VAL A 16 -0.18 2.26 -4.02
N HIS A 17 -0.48 3.15 -4.97
CA HIS A 17 -1.60 4.09 -4.89
C HIS A 17 -2.37 4.18 -6.23
N PRO A 18 -3.66 4.54 -6.25
CA PRO A 18 -4.43 4.71 -7.48
C PRO A 18 -3.94 5.90 -8.30
N LYS A 19 -4.12 5.83 -9.63
CA LYS A 19 -3.81 6.96 -10.54
C LYS A 19 -4.61 8.21 -10.13
N GLY A 20 -3.95 9.36 -10.06
CA GLY A 20 -4.56 10.65 -9.67
C GLY A 20 -4.76 10.85 -8.16
N ARG A 21 -4.20 9.97 -7.32
CA ARG A 21 -4.21 10.10 -5.86
C ARG A 21 -2.79 9.93 -5.31
N GLY A 22 -2.44 10.71 -4.28
CA GLY A 22 -1.17 10.54 -3.57
C GLY A 22 -1.10 9.24 -2.76
N PRO A 23 0.03 9.00 -2.05
CA PRO A 23 0.22 7.83 -1.20
C PRO A 23 -0.94 7.61 -0.22
N TYR A 24 -1.24 6.36 0.09
CA TYR A 24 -2.28 6.06 1.07
C TYR A 24 -1.88 6.59 2.46
N SER A 25 -2.81 7.22 3.17
CA SER A 25 -2.61 7.51 4.58
C SER A 25 -2.86 6.26 5.44
N GLN A 26 -2.23 6.19 6.61
CA GLN A 26 -2.45 5.12 7.58
C GLN A 26 -3.93 4.98 7.94
N ALA A 27 -4.63 6.12 8.09
CA ALA A 27 -6.05 6.14 8.42
C ALA A 27 -6.90 5.51 7.31
N GLU A 28 -6.60 5.79 6.05
CA GLU A 28 -7.38 5.24 4.92
C GLU A 28 -7.20 3.75 4.76
N VAL A 29 -5.98 3.23 4.93
CA VAL A 29 -5.75 1.78 4.89
C VAL A 29 -6.48 1.10 6.05
N VAL A 30 -6.48 1.70 7.24
CA VAL A 30 -7.22 1.18 8.38
C VAL A 30 -8.72 1.16 8.12
N GLU A 31 -9.27 2.23 7.55
CA GLU A 31 -10.69 2.29 7.17
C GLU A 31 -11.03 1.28 6.06
N ALA A 32 -10.14 1.09 5.07
CA ALA A 32 -10.30 0.06 4.05
C ALA A 32 -10.30 -1.36 4.63
N ILE A 33 -9.39 -1.65 5.58
CA ILE A 33 -9.36 -2.91 6.32
C ILE A 33 -10.66 -3.11 7.10
N ARG A 34 -11.15 -2.06 7.79
CA ARG A 34 -12.41 -2.10 8.53
C ARG A 34 -13.61 -2.33 7.64
N ALA A 35 -13.66 -1.67 6.48
CA ALA A 35 -14.70 -1.86 5.48
C ALA A 35 -14.72 -3.29 4.92
N ALA A 36 -13.55 -3.94 4.84
CA ALA A 36 -13.41 -5.35 4.46
C ALA A 36 -13.73 -6.34 5.61
N GLY A 37 -14.12 -5.85 6.80
CA GLY A 37 -14.45 -6.66 7.97
C GLY A 37 -13.26 -6.99 8.89
N GLY A 38 -12.09 -6.40 8.65
CA GLY A 38 -10.92 -6.54 9.51
C GLY A 38 -10.97 -5.63 10.74
N ASN A 39 -10.27 -6.02 11.80
CA ASN A 39 -10.20 -5.22 13.03
C ASN A 39 -8.81 -4.59 13.16
N MET A 40 -8.64 -3.43 12.52
CA MET A 40 -7.39 -2.66 12.51
C MET A 40 -7.59 -1.29 13.17
N THR A 41 -6.55 -0.78 13.84
CA THR A 41 -6.53 0.57 14.40
C THR A 41 -5.34 1.38 13.85
N PRO A 42 -5.45 2.72 13.75
CA PRO A 42 -4.34 3.55 13.26
C PRO A 42 -3.10 3.46 14.14
N GLY A 43 -3.29 3.36 15.47
CA GLY A 43 -2.17 3.19 16.41
C GLY A 43 -1.40 1.90 16.18
N TYR A 44 -2.10 0.80 15.91
CA TYR A 44 -1.44 -0.48 15.62
C TYR A 44 -0.73 -0.46 14.26
N MET A 45 -1.33 0.14 13.22
CA MET A 45 -0.67 0.36 11.92
C MET A 45 0.63 1.16 12.06
N SER A 46 0.63 2.23 12.85
CA SER A 46 1.82 3.03 13.13
C SER A 46 2.91 2.24 13.87
N GLN A 47 2.52 1.33 14.78
CA GLN A 47 3.47 0.42 15.44
C GLN A 47 4.11 -0.59 14.48
N LEU A 48 3.33 -1.08 13.50
CA LEU A 48 3.85 -1.95 12.44
C LEU A 48 4.83 -1.19 11.53
N LEU A 49 4.44 0.01 11.07
CA LEU A 49 5.27 0.84 10.20
C LEU A 49 6.55 1.33 10.89
N SER A 50 6.52 1.61 12.18
CA SER A 50 7.71 1.99 12.95
C SER A 50 8.62 0.81 13.30
N GLY A 51 8.21 -0.43 13.03
CA GLY A 51 8.95 -1.64 13.40
C GLY A 51 8.93 -1.95 14.90
N LYS A 52 8.19 -1.18 15.71
CA LYS A 52 7.95 -1.51 17.14
C LYS A 52 7.22 -2.83 17.30
N ARG A 53 6.41 -3.21 16.31
CA ARG A 53 5.76 -4.51 16.19
C ARG A 53 6.10 -5.10 14.83
N SER A 54 6.78 -6.26 14.84
CA SER A 54 7.20 -6.95 13.62
C SER A 54 6.35 -8.18 13.31
N SER A 55 5.54 -8.64 14.28
CA SER A 55 4.71 -9.84 14.18
C SER A 55 3.21 -9.49 14.23
N PRO A 56 2.61 -9.05 13.10
CA PRO A 56 1.16 -8.95 13.01
C PRO A 56 0.50 -10.33 13.14
N SER A 57 -0.78 -10.37 13.51
CA SER A 57 -1.55 -11.61 13.41
C SER A 57 -1.71 -12.02 11.94
N TRP A 58 -1.84 -13.32 11.66
CA TRP A 58 -2.13 -13.81 10.30
C TRP A 58 -3.37 -13.16 9.68
N THR A 59 -4.40 -12.91 10.50
CA THR A 59 -5.62 -12.21 10.07
C THR A 59 -5.31 -10.80 9.61
N THR A 60 -4.55 -10.05 10.42
CA THR A 60 -4.08 -8.69 10.07
C THR A 60 -3.26 -8.68 8.80
N LEU A 61 -2.31 -9.62 8.68
CA LEU A 61 -1.45 -9.72 7.50
C LEU A 61 -2.28 -9.91 6.24
N ARG A 62 -3.24 -10.84 6.28
CA ARG A 62 -4.16 -11.11 5.18
C ARG A 62 -5.00 -9.87 4.82
N ASP A 63 -5.49 -9.13 5.81
CA ASP A 63 -6.30 -7.94 5.56
C ASP A 63 -5.47 -6.82 4.91
N ILE A 64 -4.22 -6.63 5.35
CA ILE A 64 -3.27 -5.71 4.72
C ILE A 64 -3.02 -6.13 3.27
N CYS A 65 -2.70 -7.42 3.05
CA CYS A 65 -2.45 -7.98 1.72
C CYS A 65 -3.62 -7.76 0.76
N ARG A 66 -4.87 -7.89 1.25
CA ARG A 66 -6.08 -7.63 0.46
C ARG A 66 -6.22 -6.18 0.03
N VAL A 67 -5.91 -5.23 0.90
CA VAL A 67 -6.01 -3.80 0.56
C VAL A 67 -4.97 -3.40 -0.48
N PHE A 68 -3.74 -3.90 -0.35
CA PHE A 68 -2.66 -3.62 -1.29
C PHE A 68 -2.63 -4.55 -2.51
N ALA A 69 -3.54 -5.53 -2.56
CA ALA A 69 -3.60 -6.56 -3.60
C ALA A 69 -2.27 -7.29 -3.83
N VAL A 70 -1.55 -7.60 -2.75
CA VAL A 70 -0.27 -8.35 -2.78
C VAL A 70 -0.44 -9.72 -2.12
N PRO A 71 0.34 -10.74 -2.52
CA PRO A 71 0.35 -12.04 -1.84
C PRO A 71 0.99 -11.94 -0.44
N MET A 72 0.62 -12.84 0.48
CA MET A 72 1.21 -12.88 1.82
C MET A 72 2.71 -13.23 1.79
N ASP A 73 3.12 -14.02 0.80
CA ASP A 73 4.51 -14.41 0.56
C ASP A 73 5.42 -13.19 0.33
N TYR A 74 4.88 -12.06 -0.12
CA TYR A 74 5.62 -10.80 -0.26
C TYR A 74 6.35 -10.38 1.02
N PHE A 75 5.85 -10.76 2.20
CA PHE A 75 6.45 -10.40 3.48
C PHE A 75 7.43 -11.43 4.05
N ASN A 76 7.42 -12.66 3.53
CA ASN A 76 8.18 -13.78 4.08
C ASN A 76 9.20 -14.38 3.11
N ASP A 77 9.01 -14.14 1.81
CA ASP A 77 9.85 -14.64 0.73
C ASP A 77 10.55 -13.44 0.06
N ASP A 78 11.89 -13.49 -0.03
CA ASP A 78 12.69 -12.42 -0.65
C ASP A 78 12.61 -12.46 -2.19
N ASP A 79 12.43 -13.64 -2.80
CA ASP A 79 12.29 -13.76 -4.26
C ASP A 79 10.94 -13.18 -4.72
N VAL A 80 9.85 -13.49 -4.00
CA VAL A 80 8.53 -12.89 -4.26
C VAL A 80 8.55 -11.39 -4.02
N TYR A 81 9.27 -10.94 -2.99
CA TYR A 81 9.42 -9.51 -2.70
C TYR A 81 10.05 -8.77 -3.89
N GLU A 82 11.17 -9.26 -4.41
CA GLU A 82 11.87 -8.63 -5.54
C GLU A 82 11.05 -8.70 -6.85
N GLU A 83 10.33 -9.79 -7.10
CA GLU A 83 9.43 -9.91 -8.25
C GLU A 83 8.31 -8.85 -8.21
N ILE A 84 7.60 -8.75 -7.08
CA ILE A 84 6.50 -7.80 -6.91
C ILE A 84 7.02 -6.36 -6.92
N LYS A 85 8.18 -6.09 -6.31
CA LYS A 85 8.84 -4.78 -6.33
C LYS A 85 9.19 -4.36 -7.76
N GLY A 86 9.73 -5.27 -8.57
CA GLY A 86 10.00 -5.04 -9.98
C GLY A 86 8.72 -4.75 -10.78
N TYR A 87 7.65 -5.50 -10.52
CA TYR A 87 6.35 -5.28 -11.15
C TYR A 87 5.73 -3.93 -10.78
N ILE A 88 5.77 -3.54 -9.50
CA ILE A 88 5.31 -2.23 -9.03
C ILE A 88 6.12 -1.11 -9.70
N ALA A 89 7.44 -1.23 -9.74
CA ALA A 89 8.32 -0.25 -10.38
C ALA A 89 8.04 -0.12 -11.89
N TYR A 90 7.77 -1.23 -12.58
CA TYR A 90 7.38 -1.23 -13.99
C TYR A 90 6.06 -0.49 -14.23
N ILE A 91 5.03 -0.76 -13.41
CA ILE A 91 3.74 -0.04 -13.49
C ILE A 91 3.92 1.46 -13.20
N GLN A 92 4.76 1.82 -12.24
CA GLN A 92 5.05 3.21 -11.92
C GLN A 92 5.80 3.90 -13.07
N GLY A 93 6.77 3.24 -13.71
CA GLY A 93 7.44 3.77 -14.91
C GLY A 93 6.49 4.01 -16.08
N LEU A 94 5.49 3.13 -16.27
CA LEU A 94 4.43 3.35 -17.26
C LEU A 94 3.53 4.54 -16.89
N ARG A 95 3.25 4.75 -15.60
CA ARG A 95 2.47 5.90 -15.10
C ARG A 95 3.20 7.22 -15.32
N ASP A 96 4.48 7.30 -14.97
CA ASP A 96 5.28 8.52 -15.11
C ASP A 96 5.35 8.97 -16.58
N ALA A 97 5.48 8.01 -17.51
CA ALA A 97 5.43 8.25 -18.95
C ALA A 97 4.04 8.72 -19.45
N GLU A 98 2.95 8.25 -18.86
CA GLU A 98 1.58 8.72 -19.18
C GLU A 98 1.26 10.08 -18.54
N ASP A 99 1.69 10.33 -17.30
CA ASP A 99 1.44 11.59 -16.57
C ASP A 99 2.16 12.78 -17.21
N GLN A 100 3.35 12.56 -17.81
CA GLN A 100 4.02 13.54 -18.67
C GLN A 100 3.14 14.02 -19.84
N ASN A 101 2.15 13.21 -20.26
CA ASN A 101 1.22 13.52 -21.34
C ASN A 101 -0.13 14.09 -20.83
N ILE A 102 -0.49 13.85 -19.55
CA ILE A 102 -1.81 14.17 -18.96
C ILE A 102 -1.79 15.39 -18.02
N ALA A 103 -0.62 15.96 -17.71
CA ALA A 103 -0.49 17.18 -16.88
C ALA A 103 -1.25 18.44 -17.38
N ALA A 104 -1.95 18.38 -18.52
CA ALA A 104 -2.75 19.48 -19.06
C ALA A 104 -4.23 19.50 -18.64
N ARG A 105 -4.81 18.47 -17.98
CA ARG A 105 -6.26 18.50 -17.65
C ARG A 105 -6.60 17.89 -16.29
N THR A 106 -6.62 18.76 -15.29
CA THR A 106 -7.42 18.74 -14.04
C THR A 106 -8.52 17.67 -13.95
N TYR A 107 -8.47 16.83 -12.90
CA TYR A 107 -9.66 16.13 -12.38
C TYR A 107 -9.59 15.94 -10.85
N PHE A 108 -10.60 16.44 -10.14
CA PHE A 108 -10.77 16.40 -8.68
C PHE A 108 -11.96 15.49 -8.31
N PRO A 109 -11.76 14.36 -7.60
CA PRO A 109 -12.83 13.38 -7.35
C PRO A 109 -13.66 13.57 -6.06
N PHE A 110 -13.63 14.71 -5.36
CA PHE A 110 -14.44 14.91 -4.13
C PHE A 110 -15.51 16.02 -4.21
N ARG A 111 -16.14 16.22 -5.36
CA ARG A 111 -17.37 17.05 -5.43
C ARG A 111 -18.60 16.17 -5.18
N ARG A 112 -19.20 16.27 -3.99
CA ARG A 112 -20.59 15.83 -3.80
C ARG A 112 -21.52 16.80 -4.54
N PRO A 113 -22.58 16.32 -5.23
CA PRO A 113 -23.64 17.19 -5.72
C PRO A 113 -24.59 17.54 -4.56
N GLU A 114 -24.88 18.83 -4.41
CA GLU A 114 -26.12 19.35 -3.81
C GLU A 114 -26.96 20.00 -4.92
#